data_AF-A0A6P2D3E4-F1
#
_entry.id   AF-A0A6P2D3E4-F1
#
_cell.length_a   1.000
_cell.length_b   1.000
_cell.length_c   1.000
_cell.angle_alpha   90.00
_cell.angle_beta   90.00
_cell.angle_gamma   90.00
#
_symmetry.space_group_name_H-M   'P 1'
#
loop_
_entity.id
_entity.type
_entity.pdbx_description
1 polymer ?
#
loop_
_entity_poly.entity_id
_entity_poly.type
_entity_poly.pdbx_seq_one_letter_code
_entity_poly.pdbx_strand_id
1 'polypeptide(L)'
;MQTAYGVLFLLAATVGADDKKDSVKKLEGTWEVVALVAGGKEIPKDSAPKKLVIKDGKLTGFGPEMQLDTDATKTPKWLGMTFARDGKDVTVNAIYELKDDELKICLPMAPSKDSGKVFENKRPEGFDTKDKAEMLIHLKRGK
;
A
#
# COMPACT_ATOMS: atom_id res chain seq x y z
N MET A 1 -4.95 57.92 -16.46
CA MET A 1 -5.21 56.47 -16.62
C MET A 1 -4.10 55.72 -15.91
N GLN A 2 -4.39 55.13 -14.75
CA GLN A 2 -3.42 54.38 -13.95
C GLN A 2 -3.26 52.97 -14.54
N THR A 3 -2.03 52.59 -14.86
CA THR A 3 -1.63 51.22 -15.21
C THR A 3 -1.44 50.42 -13.91
N ALA A 4 -2.26 49.40 -13.70
CA ALA A 4 -2.16 48.51 -12.55
C ALA A 4 -1.13 47.40 -12.81
N TYR A 5 -0.16 47.27 -11.90
CA TYR A 5 0.78 46.17 -11.81
C TYR A 5 0.06 44.91 -11.29
N GLY A 6 0.05 43.83 -12.09
CA GLY A 6 -0.38 42.51 -11.63
C GLY A 6 0.81 41.73 -11.07
N VAL A 7 0.92 41.66 -9.74
CA VAL A 7 1.89 40.79 -9.06
C VAL A 7 1.38 39.36 -9.11
N LEU A 8 2.08 38.50 -9.85
CA LEU A 8 1.83 37.05 -9.87
C LEU A 8 2.50 36.43 -8.63
N PHE A 9 1.70 36.09 -7.63
CA PHE A 9 2.15 35.35 -6.44
C PHE A 9 2.26 33.85 -6.79
N LEU A 10 3.48 33.38 -7.06
CA LEU A 10 3.80 31.95 -7.09
C LEU A 10 3.83 31.44 -5.64
N LEU A 11 2.74 30.82 -5.20
CA LEU A 11 2.73 29.99 -4.00
C LEU A 11 3.53 28.71 -4.29
N ALA A 12 4.79 28.71 -3.87
CA ALA A 12 5.56 27.48 -3.70
C ALA A 12 4.95 26.71 -2.53
N ALA A 13 4.10 25.73 -2.82
CA ALA A 13 3.57 24.82 -1.81
C ALA A 13 4.71 23.96 -1.29
N THR A 14 5.11 24.18 -0.04
CA THR A 14 5.99 23.31 0.74
C THR A 14 5.27 22.02 1.08
N VAL A 15 5.10 21.12 0.11
CA VAL A 15 4.54 19.78 0.31
C VAL A 15 5.67 18.86 0.73
N GLY A 16 6.06 18.92 2.01
CA GLY A 16 7.21 18.21 2.51
C GLY A 16 6.97 17.74 3.94
N ALA A 17 6.81 16.43 4.11
CA ALA A 17 6.73 15.69 5.38
C ALA A 17 5.34 15.55 6.06
N ASP A 18 4.53 16.60 6.21
CA ASP A 18 3.24 16.47 6.95
C ASP A 18 2.22 15.56 6.23
N ASP A 19 2.10 15.69 4.90
CA ASP A 19 1.19 14.86 4.07
C ASP A 19 1.50 13.35 4.10
N LYS A 20 2.75 12.96 4.37
CA LYS A 20 3.15 11.54 4.43
C LYS A 20 2.66 10.84 5.69
N LYS A 21 2.66 11.52 6.83
CA LYS A 21 2.23 10.94 8.11
C LYS A 21 0.70 10.92 8.25
N ASP A 22 0.02 11.90 7.66
CA ASP A 22 -1.44 11.94 7.62
C ASP A 22 -2.07 10.96 6.63
N SER A 23 -1.32 10.43 5.66
CA SER A 23 -1.85 9.44 4.73
C SER A 23 -2.00 8.05 5.35
N VAL A 24 -1.12 7.63 6.27
CA VAL A 24 -1.27 6.35 7.00
C VAL A 24 -2.50 6.38 7.91
N LYS A 25 -2.76 7.51 8.59
CA LYS A 25 -3.94 7.67 9.47
C LYS A 25 -5.25 7.41 8.73
N LYS A 26 -5.35 7.79 7.45
CA LYS A 26 -6.55 7.53 6.61
C LYS A 26 -6.80 6.03 6.37
N LEU A 27 -5.75 5.22 6.47
CA LEU A 27 -5.82 3.76 6.35
C LEU A 27 -6.22 3.08 7.67
N GLU A 28 -6.19 3.77 8.81
CA GLU A 28 -6.56 3.17 10.10
C GLU A 28 -7.98 2.64 10.09
N GLY A 29 -8.19 1.49 10.71
CA GLY A 29 -9.46 0.80 10.76
C GLY A 29 -9.31 -0.71 10.75
N THR A 30 -10.46 -1.37 10.86
CA THR A 30 -10.58 -2.81 10.60
C THR A 30 -11.05 -2.99 9.16
N TRP A 31 -10.43 -3.91 8.44
CA TRP A 31 -10.65 -4.14 7.02
C TRP A 31 -11.01 -5.61 6.79
N GLU A 32 -12.17 -5.87 6.22
CA GLU A 32 -12.58 -7.18 5.75
C GLU A 32 -11.91 -7.49 4.42
N VAL A 33 -11.35 -8.68 4.29
CA VAL A 33 -10.73 -9.14 3.05
C VAL A 33 -11.83 -9.65 2.10
N VAL A 34 -12.06 -8.93 1.01
CA VAL A 34 -13.13 -9.28 0.06
C VAL A 34 -12.62 -10.13 -1.11
N ALA A 35 -11.36 -9.95 -1.52
CA ALA A 35 -10.72 -10.76 -2.55
C ALA A 35 -9.19 -10.72 -2.44
N LEU A 36 -8.54 -11.83 -2.79
CA LEU A 36 -7.09 -11.91 -3.06
C LEU A 36 -6.90 -12.38 -4.49
N VAL A 37 -6.04 -11.70 -5.25
CA VAL A 37 -5.68 -12.08 -6.62
C VAL A 37 -4.17 -12.14 -6.72
N ALA A 38 -3.61 -13.33 -6.97
CA ALA A 38 -2.18 -13.55 -7.09
C ALA A 38 -1.84 -14.03 -8.50
N GLY A 39 -0.94 -13.32 -9.20
CA GLY A 39 -0.57 -13.67 -10.58
C GLY A 39 -1.76 -13.76 -11.54
N GLY A 40 -2.78 -12.91 -11.36
CA GLY A 40 -4.03 -12.93 -12.12
C GLY A 40 -5.03 -14.04 -11.75
N LYS A 41 -4.77 -14.83 -10.71
CA LYS A 41 -5.67 -15.88 -10.24
C LYS A 41 -6.29 -15.51 -8.91
N GLU A 42 -7.61 -15.61 -8.81
CA GLU A 42 -8.30 -15.45 -7.54
C GLU A 42 -7.87 -16.56 -6.58
N ILE A 43 -7.52 -16.15 -5.36
CA ILE A 43 -7.22 -17.06 -4.26
C ILE A 43 -8.52 -17.32 -3.49
N PRO A 44 -8.87 -18.58 -3.22
CA PRO A 44 -10.06 -18.91 -2.45
C PRO A 44 -10.07 -18.21 -1.09
N LYS A 45 -11.23 -17.67 -0.70
CA LYS A 45 -11.40 -16.92 0.57
C LYS A 45 -10.98 -17.71 1.81
N ASP A 46 -11.16 -19.02 1.79
CA ASP A 46 -10.78 -19.90 2.90
C ASP A 46 -9.26 -20.00 3.10
N SER A 47 -8.48 -19.64 2.07
CA SER A 47 -7.01 -19.57 2.12
C SER A 47 -6.49 -18.16 2.43
N ALA A 48 -7.38 -17.19 2.59
CA ALA A 48 -7.05 -15.80 2.89
C ALA A 48 -7.37 -15.46 4.35
N PRO A 49 -6.64 -14.51 4.98
CA PRO A 49 -7.08 -13.95 6.25
C PRO A 49 -8.45 -13.29 6.06
N LYS A 50 -9.32 -13.39 7.06
CA LYS A 50 -10.68 -12.81 6.98
C LYS A 50 -10.67 -11.29 7.15
N LYS A 51 -9.74 -10.77 7.95
CA LYS A 51 -9.65 -9.36 8.30
C LYS A 51 -8.21 -8.93 8.52
N LEU A 52 -7.94 -7.66 8.22
CA LEU A 52 -6.72 -6.94 8.56
C LEU A 52 -7.07 -5.78 9.51
N VAL A 53 -6.12 -5.38 10.35
CA VAL A 53 -6.28 -4.21 11.21
C VAL A 53 -5.12 -3.28 10.99
N ILE A 54 -5.42 -2.01 10.69
CA ILE A 54 -4.44 -0.93 10.62
C ILE A 54 -4.69 0.00 11.80
N LYS A 55 -3.69 0.15 12.66
CA LYS A 55 -3.78 1.00 13.86
C LYS A 55 -2.40 1.49 14.28
N ASP A 56 -2.28 2.76 14.67
CA ASP A 56 -1.03 3.36 15.12
C ASP A 56 0.11 3.19 14.11
N GLY A 57 -0.24 3.27 12.82
CA GLY A 57 0.67 3.06 11.69
C GLY A 57 1.15 1.63 11.48
N LYS A 58 0.50 0.62 12.09
CA LYS A 58 0.87 -0.79 11.98
C LYS A 58 -0.25 -1.60 11.34
N LEU A 59 0.11 -2.58 10.52
CA LEU A 59 -0.79 -3.57 9.94
C LEU A 59 -0.62 -4.92 10.63
N THR A 60 -1.74 -5.54 10.99
CA THR A 60 -1.82 -6.89 11.56
C THR A 60 -2.88 -7.73 10.86
N GLY A 61 -2.82 -9.06 11.03
CA GLY A 61 -3.74 -10.01 10.39
C GLY A 61 -3.29 -10.53 9.03
N PHE A 62 -2.15 -10.04 8.52
CA PHE A 62 -1.51 -10.51 7.29
C PHE A 62 -0.06 -10.94 7.58
N GLY A 63 0.11 -12.07 8.28
CA GLY A 63 1.44 -12.51 8.73
C GLY A 63 1.94 -11.70 9.94
N PRO A 64 3.26 -11.38 10.02
CA PRO A 64 3.81 -10.61 11.14
C PRO A 64 3.24 -9.18 11.17
N GLU A 65 3.34 -8.53 12.33
CA GLU A 65 3.07 -7.09 12.42
C GLU A 65 4.02 -6.32 11.50
N MET A 66 3.46 -5.38 10.72
CA MET A 66 4.21 -4.56 9.79
C MET A 66 4.01 -3.08 10.08
N GLN A 67 5.11 -2.33 10.20
CA GLN A 67 5.07 -0.88 10.20
C GLN A 67 4.77 -0.37 8.79
N LEU A 68 3.81 0.55 8.68
CA LEU A 68 3.41 1.16 7.41
C LEU A 68 4.06 2.52 7.21
N ASP A 69 4.47 2.78 5.97
CA ASP A 69 4.87 4.11 5.48
C ASP A 69 4.14 4.39 4.16
N THR A 70 3.65 5.61 3.93
CA THR A 70 2.90 5.94 2.71
C THR A 70 3.41 7.20 2.03
N ASP A 71 3.41 7.18 0.70
CA ASP A 71 3.58 8.37 -0.12
C ASP A 71 2.37 8.54 -1.04
N ALA A 72 1.43 9.37 -0.60
CA ALA A 72 0.20 9.67 -1.33
C ALA A 72 0.41 10.62 -2.52
N THR A 73 1.60 11.21 -2.69
CA THR A 73 1.93 12.10 -3.82
C THR A 73 2.29 11.32 -5.09
N LYS A 74 2.49 10.01 -4.96
CA LYS A 74 2.83 9.11 -6.06
C LYS A 74 1.57 8.53 -6.71
N THR A 75 1.69 8.18 -7.98
CA THR A 75 0.62 7.53 -8.74
C THR A 75 1.17 6.27 -9.41
N PRO A 76 0.70 5.07 -9.04
CA PRO A 76 -0.15 4.77 -7.88
C PRO A 76 0.48 5.19 -6.54
N LYS A 77 -0.32 5.34 -5.47
CA LYS A 77 0.19 5.76 -4.15
C LYS A 77 1.08 4.67 -3.58
N TRP A 78 2.21 5.04 -2.98
CA TRP A 78 3.16 4.06 -2.46
C TRP A 78 2.82 3.64 -1.05
N LEU A 79 3.03 2.36 -0.76
CA LEU A 79 2.95 1.76 0.57
C LEU A 79 4.25 1.01 0.85
N GLY A 80 4.93 1.32 1.94
CA GLY A 80 5.99 0.50 2.51
C GLY A 80 5.42 -0.34 3.66
N MET A 81 5.79 -1.61 3.71
CA MET A 81 5.40 -2.53 4.79
C MET A 81 6.65 -3.16 5.38
N THR A 82 7.07 -2.72 6.57
CA THR A 82 8.32 -3.15 7.20
C THR A 82 8.06 -4.08 8.36
N PHE A 83 8.71 -5.25 8.37
CA PHE A 83 8.65 -6.20 9.48
C PHE A 83 10.03 -6.79 9.78
N ALA A 84 10.23 -7.24 11.01
CA ALA A 84 11.46 -7.92 11.41
C ALA A 84 11.45 -9.38 10.91
N ARG A 85 12.53 -9.78 10.25
CA ARG A 85 12.81 -11.16 9.85
C ARG A 85 14.27 -11.48 10.13
N ASP A 86 14.52 -12.56 10.87
CA ASP A 86 15.87 -13.02 11.22
C ASP A 86 16.73 -11.91 11.87
N GLY A 87 16.10 -11.08 12.72
CA GLY A 87 16.75 -9.96 13.41
C GLY A 87 17.06 -8.74 12.52
N LYS A 88 16.55 -8.69 11.29
CA LYS A 88 16.72 -7.57 10.35
C LYS A 88 15.37 -7.03 9.90
N ASP A 89 15.29 -5.73 9.72
CA ASP A 89 14.10 -5.11 9.12
C ASP A 89 14.07 -5.38 7.62
N VAL A 90 12.92 -5.86 7.15
CA VAL A 90 12.64 -6.12 5.74
C VAL A 90 11.42 -5.30 5.35
N THR A 91 11.56 -4.48 4.31
CA THR A 91 10.48 -3.66 3.77
C THR A 91 9.97 -4.26 2.46
N VAL A 92 8.66 -4.48 2.35
CA VAL A 92 7.97 -4.80 1.09
C VAL A 92 7.49 -3.50 0.45
N ASN A 93 7.85 -3.30 -0.82
CA ASN A 93 7.49 -2.14 -1.60
C ASN A 93 6.15 -2.39 -2.32
N ALA A 94 5.07 -1.91 -1.73
CA ALA A 94 3.72 -2.04 -2.25
C ALA A 94 3.20 -0.71 -2.83
N ILE A 95 2.01 -0.78 -3.40
CA ILE A 95 1.16 0.37 -3.73
C ILE A 95 -0.22 0.19 -3.09
N TYR A 96 -0.95 1.29 -2.94
CA TYR A 96 -2.31 1.25 -2.44
C TYR A 96 -3.24 2.23 -3.15
N GLU A 97 -4.53 1.95 -3.06
CA GLU A 97 -5.60 2.87 -3.44
C GLU A 97 -6.67 2.82 -2.34
N LEU A 98 -6.96 3.99 -1.75
CA LEU A 98 -8.07 4.17 -0.83
C LEU A 98 -9.15 5.01 -1.53
N LYS A 99 -10.36 4.47 -1.63
CA LYS A 99 -11.56 5.14 -2.13
C LYS A 99 -12.71 4.80 -1.20
N ASP A 100 -13.23 5.79 -0.49
CA ASP A 100 -14.29 5.62 0.51
C ASP A 100 -13.95 4.50 1.52
N ASP A 101 -14.75 3.43 1.53
CA ASP A 101 -14.59 2.25 2.37
C ASP A 101 -13.89 1.08 1.65
N GLU A 102 -13.26 1.33 0.50
CA GLU A 102 -12.49 0.33 -0.25
C GLU A 102 -11.00 0.65 -0.20
N LEU A 103 -10.21 -0.36 0.16
CA LEU A 103 -8.76 -0.31 0.15
C LEU A 103 -8.22 -1.43 -0.75
N LYS A 104 -7.40 -1.06 -1.73
CA LYS A 104 -6.62 -2.00 -2.52
C LYS A 104 -5.16 -1.90 -2.11
N ILE A 105 -4.51 -3.04 -1.90
CA ILE A 105 -3.06 -3.12 -1.69
C ILE A 105 -2.51 -4.09 -2.74
N CYS A 106 -1.52 -3.66 -3.52
CA CYS A 106 -0.79 -4.52 -4.43
C CYS A 106 0.67 -4.60 -4.01
N LEU A 107 1.19 -5.81 -3.85
CA LEU A 107 2.54 -6.09 -3.34
C LEU A 107 3.24 -7.17 -4.16
N PRO A 108 4.59 -7.11 -4.31
CA PRO A 108 5.34 -8.15 -4.98
C PRO A 108 5.35 -9.43 -4.13
N MET A 109 5.22 -10.58 -4.78
CA MET A 109 5.21 -11.88 -4.13
C MET A 109 6.63 -12.42 -3.99
N ALA A 110 6.95 -12.91 -2.79
CA ALA A 110 8.13 -13.73 -2.61
C ALA A 110 7.98 -15.05 -3.39
N PRO A 111 9.01 -15.49 -4.13
CA PRO A 111 9.00 -16.80 -4.76
C PRO A 111 8.90 -17.91 -3.70
N SER A 112 8.33 -19.06 -4.08
CA SER A 112 8.37 -20.25 -3.24
C SER A 112 9.82 -20.66 -2.97
N LYS A 113 10.10 -21.20 -1.79
CA LYS A 113 11.46 -21.62 -1.39
C LYS A 113 12.11 -22.55 -2.43
N ASP A 114 11.32 -23.39 -3.09
CA ASP A 114 11.79 -24.39 -4.05
C ASP A 114 12.00 -23.84 -5.47
N SER A 115 11.63 -22.58 -5.76
CA SER A 115 11.72 -22.08 -7.14
C SER A 115 13.11 -21.61 -7.54
N GLY A 116 14.05 -21.49 -6.60
CA GLY A 116 15.41 -20.95 -6.84
C GLY A 116 15.45 -19.50 -7.33
N LYS A 117 14.32 -18.78 -7.28
CA LYS A 117 14.23 -17.38 -7.75
C LYS A 117 14.53 -16.43 -6.60
N VAL A 118 15.16 -15.30 -6.93
CA VAL A 118 15.38 -14.21 -5.97
C VAL A 118 14.07 -13.42 -5.83
N PHE A 119 13.76 -12.97 -4.62
CA PHE A 119 12.65 -12.06 -4.42
C PHE A 119 12.99 -10.69 -5.01
N GLU A 120 12.26 -10.30 -6.05
CA GLU A 120 12.33 -8.97 -6.62
C GLU A 120 11.32 -8.06 -5.89
N ASN A 121 11.82 -7.27 -4.94
CA ASN A 121 11.01 -6.29 -4.21
C ASN A 121 10.71 -5.03 -5.04
N LYS A 122 10.38 -5.22 -6.32
CA LYS A 122 9.99 -4.16 -7.23
C LYS A 122 8.59 -3.71 -6.85
N ARG A 123 8.42 -2.39 -6.70
CA ARG A 123 7.09 -1.81 -6.45
C ARG A 123 6.18 -2.06 -7.67
N PRO A 124 4.95 -2.55 -7.47
CA PRO A 124 4.01 -2.73 -8.57
C PRO A 124 3.71 -1.40 -9.26
N GLU A 125 3.56 -1.44 -10.58
CA GLU A 125 3.25 -0.26 -11.40
C GLU A 125 1.73 0.00 -11.46
N GLY A 126 0.92 -0.98 -11.02
CA GLY A 126 -0.54 -0.90 -11.01
C GLY A 126 -1.17 -2.09 -10.28
N PHE A 127 -2.50 -2.18 -10.36
CA PHE A 127 -3.29 -3.21 -9.66
C PHE A 127 -3.63 -4.43 -10.53
N ASP A 128 -3.14 -4.51 -11.77
CA ASP A 128 -3.27 -5.72 -12.59
C ASP A 128 -2.09 -6.66 -12.33
N THR A 129 -2.39 -7.82 -11.76
CA THR A 129 -1.41 -8.85 -11.38
C THR A 129 -1.25 -9.95 -12.42
N LYS A 130 -1.98 -9.90 -13.54
CA LYS A 130 -1.92 -10.94 -14.57
C LYS A 130 -0.49 -11.11 -15.08
N ASP A 131 -0.03 -12.36 -15.10
CA ASP A 131 1.31 -12.77 -15.54
C ASP A 131 2.47 -12.11 -14.75
N LYS A 132 2.20 -11.55 -13.57
CA LYS A 132 3.19 -10.91 -12.68
C LYS A 132 3.32 -11.67 -11.35
N ALA A 133 4.51 -11.60 -10.75
CA ALA A 133 4.73 -12.09 -9.40
C ALA A 133 4.22 -11.06 -8.37
N GLU A 134 2.93 -10.74 -8.43
CA GLU A 134 2.28 -9.71 -7.61
C GLU A 134 0.98 -10.26 -7.01
N MET A 135 0.63 -9.77 -5.83
CA MET A 135 -0.60 -10.07 -5.13
C MET A 135 -1.38 -8.78 -4.89
N LEU A 136 -2.64 -8.79 -5.31
CA LEU A 136 -3.62 -7.76 -5.06
C LEU A 136 -4.57 -8.22 -3.96
N ILE A 137 -4.74 -7.38 -2.95
CA ILE A 137 -5.67 -7.59 -1.85
C ILE A 137 -6.74 -6.51 -1.96
N HIS A 138 -7.99 -6.93 -2.10
CA HIS A 138 -9.15 -6.05 -2.00
C HIS A 138 -9.71 -6.14 -0.60
N LEU A 139 -9.89 -4.98 0.02
CA LEU A 139 -10.32 -4.81 1.39
C LEU A 139 -11.53 -3.88 1.42
N LYS A 140 -12.48 -4.18 2.30
CA LYS A 140 -13.60 -3.29 2.61
C LYS A 140 -13.56 -2.91 4.08
N ARG A 141 -13.78 -1.65 4.41
CA ARG A 141 -13.79 -1.19 5.80
C ARG A 141 -14.90 -1.92 6.55
N GLY A 142 -14.54 -2.51 7.68
CA GLY A 142 -15.47 -3.18 8.59
C GLY A 142 -16.43 -2.14 9.19
N LYS A 143 -17.70 -2.53 9.34
CA LYS A 143 -18.72 -1.74 10.05
C LYS A 143 -18.51 -1.77 11.56
#